data_AF-A0A257VJU4-F1
#
_entry.id   AF-A0A257VJU4-F1
#
_cell.length_a   1.000
_cell.length_b   1.000
_cell.length_c   1.000
_cell.angle_alpha   90.00
_cell.angle_beta   90.00
_cell.angle_gamma   90.00
#
_symmetry.space_group_name_H-M   'P 1'
#
loop_
_entity.id
_entity.type
_entity.pdbx_description
1 polymer ?
#
loop_
_entity_poly.entity_id
_entity_poly.type
_entity_poly.pdbx_seq_one_letter_code
_entity_poly.pdbx_strand_id
1 'polypeptide(L)'
;MRYCDLSLPVPVDQLFTYELPESLRHRALPGARVVVPFGPRKLTGVILATHDETPAYAVKRVERLLDEVPVLDAGLLQLAKWIAHYYCAPLGEVLRSMAPTTAETSRSKVYTLTDTGRDVLRQLLFQTDDEEPAIQILRLLERRSLSAAHLLKKLPAAKSILATLEKKAWIAVEQDITAKDPLRAPAEQLRVRFTLRPEGLKLPKAERELLAFLELHPGEHNLAELDQTLKNASQTARALARRQLLGIRQAPLALTASDRPPHALNPHQLAAFDRIKASLDAQTFEAFLLQGVTGSGKTEVYLTAIDHVLTQGRSALLLVPEIALTPAVAGQFFTRFGDRVAILHSAFSDSERAEQWRRIRQGEATVVVATRSGVFAPMKNLGLLLVDEEHDGSYKQQEAPRYHGRDVAVVRASQAGATVVLGSATPSLETRYNVEREKYKLLELPERVAHRPMPIVDIVDMRQEFLETRTQNPFSRQLLDALRERLDAGEQTMLLLNRRGFSSFVTCRSCGERVECPNCAVTLTYHKRDRRLL
;
A
#
# COMPACT_ATOMS: atom_id res chain seq x y z
N MET A 1 21.94 -23.37 -11.39
CA MET A 1 20.48 -23.32 -11.17
C MET A 1 19.75 -23.12 -12.48
N ARG A 2 19.26 -24.24 -13.00
CA ARG A 2 18.55 -24.39 -14.26
C ARG A 2 17.04 -24.26 -14.11
N TYR A 3 16.49 -24.51 -12.93
CA TYR A 3 15.06 -24.49 -12.65
C TYR A 3 14.72 -23.53 -11.51
N CYS A 4 13.47 -23.07 -11.48
CA CYS A 4 12.92 -22.28 -10.40
C CYS A 4 11.51 -22.74 -10.01
N ASP A 5 11.25 -22.77 -8.71
CA ASP A 5 9.91 -23.01 -8.16
C ASP A 5 9.22 -21.68 -7.90
N LEU A 6 8.03 -21.56 -8.47
CA LEU A 6 7.23 -20.33 -8.44
C LEU A 6 5.94 -20.53 -7.66
N SER A 7 5.56 -19.50 -6.91
CA SER A 7 4.19 -19.35 -6.46
C SER A 7 3.43 -18.41 -7.41
N LEU A 8 2.29 -18.89 -7.92
CA LEU A 8 1.42 -18.15 -8.83
C LEU A 8 0.14 -17.72 -8.10
N PRO A 9 -0.43 -16.53 -8.42
CA PRO A 9 -1.64 -16.02 -7.79
C PRO A 9 -2.90 -16.73 -8.33
N VAL A 10 -2.97 -18.04 -8.07
CA VAL A 10 -4.06 -18.95 -8.38
C VAL A 10 -4.56 -19.58 -7.08
N PRO A 11 -5.82 -20.00 -6.99
CA PRO A 11 -6.39 -20.56 -5.76
C PRO A 11 -5.98 -22.03 -5.57
N VAL A 12 -4.68 -22.31 -5.71
CA VAL A 12 -4.09 -23.64 -5.54
C VAL A 12 -2.82 -23.46 -4.71
N ASP A 13 -2.72 -24.23 -3.62
CA ASP A 13 -1.57 -24.21 -2.73
C ASP A 13 -0.50 -25.18 -3.22
N GLN A 14 0.02 -24.91 -4.42
CA GLN A 14 1.07 -25.70 -5.07
C GLN A 14 2.11 -24.79 -5.70
N LEU A 15 3.35 -25.27 -5.72
CA LEU A 15 4.44 -24.64 -6.44
C LEU A 15 4.49 -25.15 -7.88
N PHE A 16 4.90 -24.27 -8.79
CA PHE A 16 5.04 -24.59 -10.20
C PHE A 16 6.50 -24.44 -10.62
N THR A 17 7.10 -25.50 -11.13
CA THR A 17 8.49 -25.49 -11.57
C THR A 17 8.60 -25.07 -13.05
N TYR A 18 9.53 -24.16 -13.32
CA TYR A 18 9.83 -23.66 -14.66
C TYR A 18 11.33 -23.73 -14.96
N GLU A 19 11.71 -23.87 -16.22
CA GLU A 19 13.10 -23.78 -16.65
C GLU A 19 13.53 -22.32 -16.81
N LEU A 20 14.71 -21.99 -16.26
CA LEU A 20 15.36 -20.70 -16.41
C LEU A 20 16.21 -20.67 -17.69
N PRO A 21 15.91 -19.74 -18.62
CA PRO A 21 16.81 -19.42 -19.73
C PRO A 21 18.21 -19.07 -19.20
N GLU A 22 19.24 -19.43 -19.96
CA GLU A 22 20.65 -19.23 -19.56
C GLU A 22 20.96 -17.78 -19.17
N SER A 23 20.39 -16.82 -19.89
CA SER A 23 20.51 -15.37 -19.61
C SER A 23 19.92 -14.93 -18.27
N LEU A 24 19.02 -15.72 -17.67
CA LEU A 24 18.35 -15.39 -16.41
C LEU A 24 18.91 -16.16 -15.20
N ARG A 25 19.70 -17.22 -15.41
CA ARG A 25 20.13 -18.13 -14.32
C ARG A 25 20.86 -17.44 -13.17
N HIS A 26 21.66 -16.41 -13.47
CA HIS A 26 22.42 -15.66 -12.47
C HIS A 26 21.64 -14.50 -11.82
N ARG A 27 20.47 -14.17 -12.35
CA ARG A 27 19.65 -13.01 -11.92
C ARG A 27 18.35 -13.43 -11.24
N ALA A 28 17.87 -14.64 -11.52
CA ALA A 28 16.68 -15.20 -10.90
C ALA A 28 16.99 -15.59 -9.44
N LEU A 29 16.61 -14.71 -8.51
CA LEU A 29 16.78 -14.92 -7.08
C LEU A 29 15.41 -15.11 -6.40
N PRO A 30 15.34 -15.86 -5.29
CA PRO A 30 14.13 -15.93 -4.46
C PRO A 30 13.59 -14.53 -4.12
N GLY A 31 12.27 -14.36 -4.23
CA GLY A 31 11.57 -13.10 -4.00
C GLY A 31 11.50 -12.16 -5.20
N ALA A 32 12.18 -12.49 -6.31
CA ALA A 32 12.01 -11.79 -7.57
C ALA A 32 10.75 -12.26 -8.32
N ARG A 33 10.12 -11.36 -9.07
CA ARG A 33 8.95 -11.66 -9.88
C ARG A 33 9.34 -12.01 -11.31
N VAL A 34 8.63 -12.98 -11.86
CA VAL A 34 8.80 -13.44 -13.24
C VAL A 34 7.46 -13.55 -13.96
N VAL A 35 7.49 -13.38 -15.28
CA VAL A 35 6.35 -13.66 -16.16
C VAL A 35 6.51 -15.07 -16.71
N VAL A 36 5.48 -15.89 -16.55
CA VAL A 36 5.45 -17.27 -17.02
C VAL A 36 4.14 -17.61 -17.73
N PRO A 37 4.16 -18.55 -18.68
CA PRO A 37 2.95 -19.09 -19.30
C PRO A 37 2.24 -20.05 -18.33
N PHE A 38 0.93 -19.87 -18.16
CA PHE A 38 0.07 -20.72 -17.35
C PHE A 38 -1.25 -21.00 -18.10
N GLY A 39 -1.37 -22.21 -18.65
CA GLY A 39 -2.43 -22.54 -19.60
C GLY A 39 -2.42 -21.59 -20.80
N PRO A 40 -3.54 -20.92 -21.14
CA PRO A 40 -3.64 -19.94 -22.23
C PRO A 40 -3.26 -18.51 -21.81
N ARG A 41 -2.87 -18.27 -20.55
CA ARG A 41 -2.61 -16.92 -20.01
C ARG A 41 -1.15 -16.76 -19.61
N LYS A 42 -0.71 -15.52 -19.48
CA LYS A 42 0.58 -15.16 -18.85
C LYS A 42 0.31 -14.63 -17.46
N LEU A 43 1.05 -15.14 -16.46
CA LEU A 43 0.90 -14.74 -15.07
C LEU A 43 2.23 -14.22 -14.53
N THR A 44 2.14 -13.32 -13.55
CA THR A 44 3.29 -12.91 -12.74
C THR A 44 3.38 -13.81 -11.52
N GLY A 45 4.47 -14.57 -11.40
CA GLY A 45 4.79 -15.39 -10.25
C GLY A 45 5.95 -14.81 -9.44
N VAL A 46 6.11 -15.29 -8.21
CA VAL A 46 7.27 -14.99 -7.36
C VAL A 46 8.13 -16.24 -7.23
N ILE A 47 9.43 -16.10 -7.45
CA ILE A 47 10.40 -17.18 -7.26
C ILE A 47 10.52 -17.47 -5.77
N LEU A 48 10.35 -18.72 -5.35
CA LEU A 48 10.59 -19.15 -3.97
C LEU A 48 11.92 -19.87 -3.80
N ALA A 49 12.34 -20.62 -4.82
CA ALA A 49 13.59 -21.35 -4.83
C ALA A 49 14.11 -21.48 -6.26
N THR A 50 15.42 -21.68 -6.37
CA THR A 50 16.13 -22.00 -7.60
C THR A 50 16.98 -23.24 -7.36
N HIS A 51 17.05 -24.15 -8.34
CA HIS A 51 17.71 -25.45 -8.18
C HIS A 51 18.20 -26.00 -9.53
N ASP A 52 18.93 -27.12 -9.49
CA ASP A 52 19.39 -27.86 -10.67
C ASP A 52 18.75 -29.26 -10.79
N GLU A 53 17.88 -29.64 -9.84
CA GLU A 53 17.13 -30.90 -9.88
C GLU A 53 16.16 -30.93 -11.08
N THR A 54 16.33 -31.93 -11.94
CA THR A 54 15.51 -32.12 -13.15
C THR A 54 14.11 -32.59 -12.76
N PRO A 55 13.03 -31.85 -13.11
CA PRO A 55 11.67 -32.27 -12.79
C PRO A 55 11.28 -33.57 -13.52
N ALA A 56 10.46 -34.40 -12.87
CA ALA A 56 9.94 -35.64 -13.45
C ALA A 56 8.94 -35.45 -14.61
N TYR A 57 8.60 -34.20 -14.93
CA TYR A 57 7.62 -33.81 -15.94
C TYR A 57 8.17 -32.70 -16.84
N ALA A 58 7.58 -32.54 -18.03
CA ALA A 58 7.96 -31.49 -18.96
C ALA A 58 7.62 -30.10 -18.38
N VAL A 59 8.62 -29.22 -18.32
CA VAL A 59 8.46 -27.85 -17.81
C VAL A 59 8.46 -26.83 -18.95
N LYS A 60 7.72 -25.74 -18.74
CA LYS A 60 7.78 -24.56 -19.61
C LYS A 60 8.94 -23.65 -19.16
N ARG A 61 9.34 -22.72 -20.02
CA ARG A 61 10.40 -21.75 -19.73
C ARG A 61 9.84 -20.45 -19.15
N VAL A 62 10.61 -19.81 -18.28
CA VAL A 62 10.34 -18.43 -17.84
C VAL A 62 10.47 -17.48 -19.02
N GLU A 63 9.49 -16.61 -19.24
CA GLU A 63 9.50 -15.66 -20.36
C GLU A 63 10.31 -14.41 -20.04
N ARG A 64 10.16 -13.87 -18.82
CA ARG A 64 10.76 -12.59 -18.44
C ARG A 64 10.97 -12.48 -16.94
N LEU A 65 12.13 -11.96 -16.54
CA LEU A 65 12.38 -11.48 -15.18
C LEU A 65 11.96 -10.01 -15.08
N LEU A 66 11.12 -9.67 -14.10
CA LEU A 66 10.60 -8.31 -13.92
C LEU A 66 11.48 -7.46 -13.03
N ASP A 67 12.24 -8.09 -12.13
CA ASP A 67 12.98 -7.43 -11.07
C ASP A 67 14.48 -7.68 -11.21
N GLU A 68 15.27 -6.60 -11.12
CA GLU A 68 16.74 -6.73 -11.04
C GLU A 68 17.19 -7.16 -9.63
N VAL A 69 16.42 -6.76 -8.61
CA VAL A 69 16.63 -7.09 -7.20
C VAL A 69 15.30 -7.62 -6.65
N PRO A 70 15.30 -8.72 -5.86
CA PRO A 70 14.09 -9.25 -5.24
C PRO A 70 13.21 -8.17 -4.60
N VAL A 71 11.90 -8.26 -4.85
CA VAL A 71 10.91 -7.33 -4.28
C VAL A 71 10.56 -7.74 -2.85
N LEU A 72 10.66 -9.03 -2.56
CA LEU A 72 10.43 -9.61 -1.25
C LEU A 72 11.76 -10.24 -0.79
N ASP A 73 12.28 -9.79 0.35
CA ASP A 73 13.46 -10.44 0.93
C ASP A 73 13.08 -11.75 1.64
N ALA A 74 14.08 -12.45 2.17
CA ALA A 74 13.87 -13.72 2.87
C ALA A 74 12.90 -13.59 4.06
N GLY A 75 12.95 -12.47 4.80
CA GLY A 75 12.06 -12.21 5.93
C GLY A 75 10.61 -12.02 5.49
N LEU A 76 10.38 -11.27 4.41
CA LEU A 76 9.04 -11.11 3.83
C LEU A 76 8.51 -12.41 3.22
N LEU A 77 9.37 -13.24 2.60
CA LEU A 77 8.95 -14.56 2.14
C LEU A 77 8.57 -15.49 3.30
N GLN A 78 9.28 -15.43 4.42
CA GLN A 78 8.94 -16.17 5.64
C GLN A 78 7.62 -15.67 6.23
N LEU A 79 7.42 -14.36 6.29
CA LEU A 79 6.16 -13.75 6.71
C LEU A 79 5.00 -14.19 5.80
N ALA A 80 5.20 -14.21 4.49
CA ALA A 80 4.20 -14.65 3.52
C ALA A 80 3.75 -16.10 3.77
N LYS A 81 4.70 -17.01 4.04
CA LYS A 81 4.42 -18.40 4.39
C LYS A 81 3.62 -18.50 5.70
N TRP A 82 4.00 -17.71 6.72
CA TRP A 82 3.26 -17.67 7.98
C TRP A 82 1.82 -17.17 7.77
N ILE A 83 1.62 -16.10 6.99
CA ILE A 83 0.29 -15.57 6.67
C ILE A 83 -0.55 -16.61 5.93
N ALA A 84 0.01 -17.24 4.90
CA ALA A 84 -0.67 -18.27 4.11
C ALA A 84 -1.15 -19.42 5.02
N HIS A 85 -0.27 -19.91 5.90
CA HIS A 85 -0.59 -20.98 6.83
C HIS A 85 -1.63 -20.56 7.89
N TYR A 86 -1.41 -19.43 8.57
CA TYR A 86 -2.25 -18.99 9.69
C TYR A 86 -3.65 -18.55 9.25
N TYR A 87 -3.76 -17.88 8.10
CA TYR A 87 -5.04 -17.42 7.56
C TYR A 87 -5.66 -18.37 6.53
N CYS A 88 -5.07 -19.56 6.33
CA CYS A 88 -5.53 -20.57 5.37
C CYS A 88 -5.75 -19.98 3.96
N ALA A 89 -4.78 -19.21 3.48
CA ALA A 89 -4.86 -18.52 2.20
C ALA A 89 -3.78 -19.04 1.22
N PRO A 90 -4.08 -19.19 -0.08
CA PRO A 90 -3.09 -19.60 -1.07
C PRO A 90 -1.87 -18.66 -1.06
N LEU A 91 -0.67 -19.21 -0.98
CA LEU A 91 0.56 -18.42 -0.87
C LEU A 91 0.72 -17.42 -2.02
N GLY A 92 0.28 -17.76 -3.23
CA GLY A 92 0.35 -16.88 -4.38
C GLY A 92 -0.55 -15.64 -4.25
N GLU A 93 -1.70 -15.75 -3.60
CA GLU A 93 -2.57 -14.60 -3.29
C GLU A 93 -1.95 -13.72 -2.21
N VAL A 94 -1.34 -14.33 -1.20
CA VAL A 94 -0.59 -13.62 -0.16
C VAL A 94 0.53 -12.79 -0.79
N LEU A 95 1.42 -13.43 -1.57
CA LEU A 95 2.56 -12.77 -2.21
C LEU A 95 2.12 -11.66 -3.17
N ARG A 96 1.02 -11.87 -3.90
CA ARG A 96 0.41 -10.83 -4.76
C ARG A 96 -0.09 -9.65 -3.95
N SER A 97 -0.63 -9.87 -2.76
CA SER A 97 -1.10 -8.81 -1.86
C SER A 97 0.05 -8.05 -1.17
N MET A 98 1.19 -8.71 -0.98
CA MET A 98 2.38 -8.12 -0.34
C MET A 98 3.20 -7.24 -1.26
N ALA A 99 3.26 -7.56 -2.56
CA ALA A 99 4.00 -6.77 -3.54
C ALA A 99 3.07 -5.78 -4.27
N PRO A 100 3.53 -4.55 -4.59
CA PRO A 100 2.74 -3.58 -5.35
C PRO A 100 2.73 -3.98 -6.84
N THR A 101 1.99 -5.04 -7.17
CA THR A 101 2.03 -5.72 -8.46
C THR A 101 1.51 -4.85 -9.61
N THR A 102 0.51 -3.99 -9.39
CA THR A 102 -0.02 -3.05 -10.41
C THR A 102 0.74 -1.73 -10.50
N ALA A 103 1.41 -1.35 -9.41
CA ALA A 103 2.14 -0.10 -9.31
C ALA A 103 3.35 -0.10 -10.26
N GLU A 104 4.12 -1.19 -10.27
CA GLU A 104 5.40 -1.32 -10.97
C GLU A 104 5.30 -2.01 -12.34
N THR A 105 4.19 -2.68 -12.66
CA THR A 105 4.00 -3.35 -13.95
C THR A 105 2.93 -2.67 -14.79
N SER A 106 3.17 -2.58 -16.09
CA SER A 106 2.21 -2.20 -17.11
C SER A 106 1.69 -3.45 -17.80
N ARG A 107 0.36 -3.59 -17.85
CA ARG A 107 -0.29 -4.60 -18.68
C ARG A 107 -0.75 -3.94 -19.97
N SER A 108 -0.24 -4.41 -21.09
CA SER A 108 -0.70 -3.95 -22.40
C SER A 108 -1.15 -5.14 -23.24
N LYS A 109 -2.24 -4.95 -23.98
CA LYS A 109 -2.65 -5.91 -25.01
C LYS A 109 -1.80 -5.65 -26.24
N VAL A 110 -1.06 -6.65 -26.68
CA VAL A 110 -0.34 -6.67 -27.95
C VAL A 110 -1.14 -7.55 -28.90
N TYR A 111 -1.45 -7.01 -30.07
CA TYR A 111 -2.16 -7.72 -31.11
C TYR A 111 -1.17 -8.22 -32.14
N THR A 112 -1.44 -9.41 -32.65
CA THR A 112 -0.66 -10.12 -33.67
C THR A 112 -1.59 -10.62 -34.74
N LEU A 113 -1.16 -10.57 -35.99
CA LEU A 113 -1.92 -11.09 -37.11
C LEU A 113 -1.81 -12.63 -37.15
N THR A 114 -2.96 -13.31 -37.12
CA THR A 114 -3.03 -14.78 -37.27
C THR A 114 -2.86 -15.19 -38.73
N ASP A 115 -2.63 -16.47 -38.99
CA ASP A 115 -2.54 -16.99 -40.37
C ASP A 115 -3.86 -16.80 -41.12
N THR A 116 -5.00 -17.07 -40.47
CA THR A 116 -6.34 -16.76 -40.99
C THR A 116 -6.52 -15.27 -41.29
N GLY A 117 -6.00 -14.39 -40.43
CA GLY A 117 -6.01 -12.95 -40.66
C GLY A 117 -5.17 -12.50 -41.85
N ARG A 118 -4.03 -13.15 -42.09
CA ARG A 118 -3.19 -12.90 -43.28
C ARG A 118 -3.91 -13.33 -44.55
N ASP A 119 -4.56 -14.48 -44.55
CA ASP A 119 -5.26 -14.97 -45.73
C ASP A 119 -6.46 -14.09 -46.08
N VAL A 120 -7.21 -13.65 -45.08
CA VAL A 120 -8.28 -12.66 -45.26
C VAL A 120 -7.74 -11.33 -45.76
N LEU A 121 -6.64 -10.83 -45.18
CA LEU A 121 -6.01 -9.60 -45.65
C LEU A 121 -5.60 -9.70 -47.12
N ARG A 122 -5.02 -10.85 -47.54
CA ARG A 122 -4.66 -11.12 -48.93
C ARG A 122 -5.86 -11.15 -49.88
N GLN A 123 -7.00 -11.67 -49.43
CA GLN A 123 -8.24 -11.70 -50.22
C GLN A 123 -8.88 -10.30 -50.35
N LEU A 124 -8.86 -9.52 -49.27
CA LEU A 124 -9.44 -8.17 -49.22
C LEU A 124 -8.61 -7.12 -50.00
N LEU A 125 -7.32 -7.37 -50.23
CA LEU A 125 -6.47 -6.53 -51.08
C LEU A 125 -6.98 -6.40 -52.54
N PHE A 126 -7.88 -7.28 -52.97
CA PHE A 126 -8.44 -7.28 -54.33
C PHE A 126 -9.86 -6.70 -54.44
N GLN A 127 -10.55 -6.44 -53.33
CA GLN A 127 -12.01 -6.22 -53.34
C GLN A 127 -12.53 -4.98 -52.58
N THR A 128 -11.72 -4.30 -51.78
CA THR A 128 -12.20 -3.25 -50.86
C THR A 128 -11.34 -1.98 -50.87
N ASP A 129 -11.96 -0.83 -50.62
CA ASP A 129 -11.28 0.46 -50.45
C ASP A 129 -10.26 0.41 -49.31
N ASP A 130 -9.05 0.93 -49.57
CA ASP A 130 -7.91 0.96 -48.65
C ASP A 130 -8.14 1.82 -47.38
N GLU A 131 -9.27 2.50 -47.32
CA GLU A 131 -9.66 3.40 -46.22
C GLU A 131 -10.42 2.68 -45.09
N GLU A 132 -10.84 1.43 -45.26
CA GLU A 132 -11.60 0.74 -44.20
C GLU A 132 -10.72 0.51 -42.94
N PRO A 133 -11.12 1.00 -41.76
CA PRO A 133 -10.27 0.96 -40.56
C PRO A 133 -9.87 -0.46 -40.12
N ALA A 134 -10.66 -1.48 -40.45
CA ALA A 134 -10.34 -2.88 -40.19
C ALA A 134 -9.13 -3.36 -41.02
N ILE A 135 -9.10 -3.04 -42.32
CA ILE A 135 -8.01 -3.40 -43.23
C ILE A 135 -6.72 -2.68 -42.82
N GLN A 136 -6.82 -1.41 -42.42
CA GLN A 136 -5.68 -0.64 -41.95
C GLN A 136 -5.05 -1.24 -40.68
N ILE A 137 -5.86 -1.74 -39.74
CA ILE A 137 -5.35 -2.44 -38.55
C ILE A 137 -4.62 -3.72 -38.96
N LEU A 138 -5.19 -4.53 -39.85
CA LEU A 138 -4.55 -5.78 -40.29
C LEU A 138 -3.21 -5.52 -40.99
N ARG A 139 -3.12 -4.51 -41.87
CA ARG A 139 -1.85 -4.11 -42.52
C ARG A 139 -0.79 -3.62 -41.53
N LEU A 140 -1.20 -2.85 -40.53
CA LEU A 140 -0.29 -2.41 -39.46
C LEU A 140 0.27 -3.60 -38.69
N LEU A 141 -0.56 -4.62 -38.44
CA LEU A 141 -0.20 -5.84 -37.72
C LEU A 141 0.59 -6.85 -38.58
N GLU A 142 0.45 -6.82 -39.91
CA GLU A 142 1.24 -7.63 -40.84
C GLU A 142 2.73 -7.27 -40.75
N ARG A 143 3.05 -5.98 -40.57
CA ARG A 143 4.44 -5.50 -40.45
C ARG A 143 5.08 -5.90 -39.14
N ARG A 144 4.33 -5.82 -38.03
CA ARG A 144 4.79 -6.17 -36.68
C ARG A 144 3.62 -6.25 -35.71
N SER A 145 3.81 -6.96 -34.60
CA SER A 145 2.92 -6.91 -33.45
C SER A 145 2.87 -5.50 -32.85
N LEU A 146 1.67 -5.02 -32.51
CA LEU A 146 1.44 -3.65 -32.02
C LEU A 146 0.59 -3.64 -30.75
N SER A 147 0.88 -2.69 -29.85
CA SER A 147 0.07 -2.50 -28.65
C SER A 147 -1.25 -1.78 -28.94
N ALA A 148 -2.27 -2.05 -28.14
CA ALA A 148 -3.57 -1.37 -28.20
C ALA A 148 -3.44 0.16 -28.22
N ALA A 149 -2.54 0.70 -27.38
CA ALA A 149 -2.30 2.14 -27.30
C ALA A 149 -1.69 2.71 -28.59
N HIS A 150 -0.80 1.97 -29.24
CA HIS A 150 -0.21 2.40 -30.52
C HIS A 150 -1.25 2.38 -31.64
N LEU A 151 -2.09 1.33 -31.69
CA LEU A 151 -3.18 1.21 -32.65
C LEU A 151 -4.19 2.34 -32.46
N LEU A 152 -4.62 2.64 -31.23
CA LEU A 152 -5.54 3.75 -30.94
C LEU A 152 -4.98 5.13 -31.29
N LYS A 153 -3.68 5.35 -31.09
CA LYS A 153 -3.01 6.60 -31.45
C LYS A 153 -2.98 6.82 -32.97
N LYS A 154 -2.85 5.74 -33.75
CA LYS A 154 -2.87 5.79 -35.22
C LYS A 154 -4.31 5.82 -35.76
N LEU A 155 -5.21 5.09 -35.12
CA LEU A 155 -6.59 4.85 -35.53
C LEU A 155 -7.52 4.86 -34.30
N PRO A 156 -8.17 6.00 -34.00
CA PRO A 156 -9.08 6.11 -32.85
C PRO A 156 -10.23 5.09 -32.87
N ALA A 157 -10.69 4.70 -34.07
CA ALA A 157 -11.72 3.69 -34.29
C ALA A 157 -11.29 2.25 -33.90
N ALA A 158 -10.00 2.01 -33.64
CA ALA A 158 -9.50 0.67 -33.30
C ALA A 158 -10.18 0.06 -32.06
N LYS A 159 -10.68 0.87 -31.12
CA LYS A 159 -11.28 0.39 -29.87
C LYS A 159 -12.46 -0.57 -30.10
N SER A 160 -13.35 -0.24 -31.03
CA SER A 160 -14.55 -1.04 -31.34
C SER A 160 -14.24 -2.20 -32.27
N ILE A 161 -13.22 -2.06 -33.11
CA ILE A 161 -12.90 -3.01 -34.19
C ILE A 161 -12.08 -4.20 -33.68
N LEU A 162 -11.15 -3.96 -32.74
CA LEU A 162 -10.26 -5.00 -32.22
C LEU A 162 -11.02 -6.19 -31.63
N ALA A 163 -12.12 -5.94 -30.92
CA ALA A 163 -12.95 -7.02 -30.35
C ALA A 163 -13.59 -7.90 -31.45
N THR A 164 -14.02 -7.29 -32.55
CA THR A 164 -14.62 -8.01 -33.69
C THR A 164 -13.57 -8.83 -34.45
N LEU A 165 -12.40 -8.25 -34.70
CA LEU A 165 -11.29 -8.95 -35.37
C LEU A 165 -10.78 -10.14 -34.53
N GLU A 166 -10.73 -9.97 -33.20
CA GLU A 166 -10.37 -11.03 -32.26
C GLU A 166 -11.42 -12.15 -32.28
N LYS A 167 -12.73 -11.81 -32.24
CA LYS A 167 -13.82 -12.80 -32.31
C LYS A 167 -13.83 -13.59 -33.63
N LYS A 168 -13.45 -12.94 -34.74
CA LYS A 168 -13.28 -13.59 -36.06
C LYS A 168 -11.97 -14.39 -36.18
N ALA A 169 -11.15 -14.40 -35.13
CA ALA A 169 -9.82 -15.02 -35.11
C ALA A 169 -8.87 -14.49 -36.20
N TRP A 170 -9.06 -13.26 -36.69
CA TRP A 170 -8.15 -12.62 -37.65
C TRP A 170 -6.93 -11.99 -36.96
N ILE A 171 -7.06 -11.71 -35.67
CA ILE A 171 -5.96 -11.26 -34.82
C ILE A 171 -5.96 -12.07 -33.53
N ALA A 172 -4.77 -12.34 -33.01
CA ALA A 172 -4.58 -12.90 -31.69
C ALA A 172 -4.17 -11.78 -30.73
N VAL A 173 -4.68 -11.84 -29.51
CA VAL A 173 -4.29 -10.92 -28.45
C VAL A 173 -3.38 -11.64 -27.46
N GLU A 174 -2.20 -11.08 -27.23
CA GLU A 174 -1.34 -11.47 -26.13
C GLU A 174 -1.33 -10.37 -25.07
N GLN A 175 -1.32 -10.77 -23.80
CA GLN A 175 -1.09 -9.84 -22.70
C GLN A 175 0.42 -9.72 -22.49
N ASP A 176 0.97 -8.55 -22.80
CA ASP A 176 2.36 -8.22 -22.47
C ASP A 176 2.42 -7.53 -21.11
N ILE A 177 3.21 -8.09 -20.21
CA ILE A 177 3.45 -7.57 -18.86
C ILE A 177 4.89 -7.06 -18.81
N THR A 178 5.05 -5.75 -18.73
CA THR A 178 6.34 -5.06 -18.70
C THR A 178 6.50 -4.29 -17.40
N ALA A 179 7.73 -4.10 -16.91
CA ALA A 179 7.98 -3.14 -15.85
C ALA A 179 7.78 -1.70 -16.38
N LYS A 180 7.22 -0.80 -15.56
CA LYS A 180 7.08 0.62 -15.94
C LYS A 180 8.45 1.30 -15.92
N ASP A 181 8.77 2.04 -17.00
CA ASP A 181 9.97 2.89 -17.08
C ASP A 181 9.80 4.12 -16.16
N PRO A 182 10.61 4.28 -15.10
CA PRO A 182 10.53 5.42 -14.18
C PRO A 182 10.71 6.78 -14.88
N LEU A 183 11.41 6.81 -16.02
CA LEU A 183 11.65 8.03 -16.80
C LEU A 183 10.38 8.55 -17.50
N ARG A 184 9.31 7.76 -17.55
CA ARG A 184 8.03 8.14 -18.17
C ARG A 184 7.08 8.88 -17.23
N ALA A 185 7.47 9.13 -15.98
CA ALA A 185 6.66 9.96 -15.08
C ALA A 185 6.47 11.39 -15.60
N PRO A 186 5.40 12.08 -15.14
CA PRO A 186 5.17 13.51 -15.42
C PRO A 186 6.40 14.35 -15.06
N ALA A 187 6.66 15.41 -15.84
CA ALA A 187 7.84 16.27 -15.63
C ALA A 187 7.85 16.92 -14.24
N GLU A 188 6.68 17.25 -13.70
CA GLU A 188 6.51 17.88 -12.37
C GLU A 188 7.07 17.02 -11.23
N GLN A 189 7.02 15.70 -11.42
CA GLN A 189 7.47 14.70 -10.45
C GLN A 189 8.92 14.30 -10.68
N LEU A 190 9.60 14.80 -11.71
CA LEU A 190 10.99 14.44 -12.00
C LEU A 190 11.92 15.53 -11.49
N ARG A 191 12.99 15.10 -10.83
CA ARG A 191 14.12 15.93 -10.45
C ARG A 191 15.35 15.45 -11.21
N VAL A 192 16.07 16.39 -11.80
CA VAL A 192 17.30 16.14 -12.53
C VAL A 192 18.47 16.77 -11.81
N ARG A 193 19.59 16.04 -11.78
CA ARG A 193 20.87 16.54 -11.29
C ARG A 193 21.97 16.27 -12.31
N PHE A 194 22.91 17.20 -12.36
CA PHE A 194 24.15 16.97 -13.08
C PHE A 194 24.94 15.83 -12.42
N THR A 195 25.49 14.93 -13.22
CA THR A 195 26.36 13.84 -12.75
C THR A 195 27.76 14.01 -13.29
N LEU A 196 27.92 14.03 -14.61
CA LEU A 196 29.22 14.17 -15.26
C LEU A 196 29.04 14.75 -16.67
N ARG A 197 29.99 15.57 -17.10
CA ARG A 197 30.12 15.99 -18.51
C ARG A 197 31.18 15.11 -19.18
N PRO A 198 30.82 14.30 -20.18
CA PRO A 198 31.81 13.50 -20.89
C PRO A 198 32.69 14.40 -21.76
N GLU A 199 34.01 14.30 -21.61
CA GLU A 199 34.98 15.00 -22.46
C GLU A 199 34.91 14.47 -23.90
N GLY A 200 34.95 15.38 -24.90
CA GLY A 200 35.04 15.02 -26.32
C GLY A 200 33.73 14.63 -27.03
N LEU A 201 32.57 14.59 -26.35
CA LEU A 201 31.31 14.21 -26.97
C LEU A 201 30.60 15.41 -27.64
N LYS A 202 30.37 15.34 -28.96
CA LYS A 202 29.55 16.33 -29.69
C LYS A 202 28.07 16.14 -29.35
N LEU A 203 27.59 16.93 -28.39
CA LEU A 203 26.18 16.94 -28.00
C LEU A 203 25.38 17.95 -28.85
N PRO A 204 24.14 17.61 -29.27
CA PRO A 204 23.21 18.56 -29.88
C PRO A 204 22.98 19.81 -29.01
N LYS A 205 22.59 20.92 -29.64
CA LYS A 205 22.42 22.23 -28.97
C LYS A 205 21.59 22.14 -27.67
N ALA A 206 20.42 21.49 -27.72
CA ALA A 206 19.53 21.32 -26.56
C ALA A 206 20.14 20.49 -25.43
N GLU A 207 20.96 19.49 -25.73
CA GLU A 207 21.67 18.68 -24.73
C GLU A 207 22.78 19.48 -24.05
N ARG A 208 23.50 20.31 -24.81
CA ARG A 208 24.53 21.19 -24.25
C ARG A 208 23.95 22.27 -23.35
N GLU A 209 22.84 22.89 -23.76
CA GLU A 209 22.17 23.95 -22.99
C GLU A 209 21.67 23.42 -21.64
N LEU A 210 21.04 22.24 -21.63
CA LEU A 210 20.59 21.61 -20.39
C LEU A 210 21.75 21.22 -19.46
N LEU A 211 22.82 20.61 -20.00
CA LEU A 211 23.98 20.26 -19.16
C LEU A 211 24.67 21.51 -18.60
N ALA A 212 24.87 22.56 -19.42
CA ALA A 212 25.47 23.80 -18.96
C ALA A 212 24.63 24.49 -17.88
N PHE A 213 23.29 24.47 -18.01
CA PHE A 213 22.40 25.00 -16.98
C PHE A 213 22.57 24.27 -15.64
N LEU A 214 22.57 22.93 -15.66
CA LEU A 214 22.70 22.10 -14.45
C LEU A 214 24.11 22.15 -13.86
N GLU A 215 25.13 22.41 -14.67
CA GLU A 215 26.51 22.63 -14.23
C GLU A 215 26.68 23.99 -13.52
N LEU A 216 25.99 25.03 -14.01
CA LEU A 216 26.00 26.36 -13.40
C LEU A 216 25.10 26.49 -12.15
N HIS A 217 24.08 25.63 -12.03
CA HIS A 217 23.15 25.61 -10.90
C HIS A 217 23.26 24.26 -10.17
N PRO A 218 24.28 24.06 -9.30
CA PRO A 218 24.46 22.80 -8.60
C PRO A 218 23.25 22.51 -7.70
N GLY A 219 22.72 21.30 -7.79
CA GLY A 219 21.53 20.86 -7.05
C GLY A 219 20.58 20.04 -7.91
N GLU A 220 19.41 19.78 -7.35
CA GLU A 220 18.33 19.08 -8.06
C GLU A 220 17.27 20.05 -8.53
N HIS A 221 16.84 19.89 -9.78
CA HIS A 221 15.92 20.80 -10.44
C HIS A 221 14.67 20.08 -10.91
N ASN A 222 13.51 20.70 -10.72
CA ASN A 222 12.24 20.19 -11.24
C ASN A 222 12.22 20.23 -12.77
N LEU A 223 11.91 19.09 -13.39
CA LEU A 223 11.94 18.99 -14.84
C LEU A 223 10.84 19.82 -15.51
N ALA A 224 9.67 20.01 -14.87
CA ALA A 224 8.62 20.89 -15.38
C ALA A 224 8.99 22.38 -15.28
N GLU A 225 9.75 22.77 -14.25
CA GLU A 225 10.26 24.15 -14.12
C GLU A 225 11.36 24.41 -15.16
N LEU A 226 12.21 23.41 -15.43
CA LEU A 226 13.20 23.50 -16.49
C LEU A 226 12.59 23.60 -17.89
N ASP A 227 11.43 22.99 -18.14
CA ASP A 227 10.72 23.17 -19.42
C ASP A 227 10.23 24.61 -19.63
N GLN A 228 10.07 25.40 -18.57
CA GLN A 228 9.71 26.82 -18.67
C GLN A 228 10.91 27.69 -19.06
N THR A 229 12.14 27.28 -18.71
CA THR A 229 13.37 28.03 -18.98
C THR A 229 14.12 27.55 -20.22
N LEU A 230 14.06 26.25 -20.52
CA LEU A 230 14.79 25.60 -21.60
C LEU A 230 13.84 24.84 -22.52
N LYS A 231 13.98 25.05 -23.84
CA LYS A 231 13.15 24.35 -24.83
C LYS A 231 13.43 22.85 -24.83
N ASN A 232 12.37 22.05 -24.72
CA ASN A 232 12.41 20.58 -24.74
C ASN A 232 13.29 19.95 -23.64
N ALA A 233 13.48 20.62 -22.49
CA ALA A 233 14.29 20.13 -21.38
C ALA A 233 13.87 18.73 -20.95
N SER A 234 12.56 18.48 -20.87
CA SER A 234 11.96 17.19 -20.55
C SER A 234 12.42 16.03 -21.44
N GLN A 235 12.44 16.24 -22.75
CA GLN A 235 12.78 15.20 -23.71
C GLN A 235 14.30 14.96 -23.71
N THR A 236 15.07 16.05 -23.65
CA THR A 236 16.53 16.05 -23.59
C THR A 236 17.02 15.38 -22.29
N ALA A 237 16.47 15.73 -21.13
CA ALA A 237 16.83 15.14 -19.84
C ALA A 237 16.62 13.63 -19.83
N ARG A 238 15.47 13.16 -20.34
CA ARG A 238 15.18 11.72 -20.43
C ARG A 238 16.14 11.00 -21.38
N ALA A 239 16.55 11.63 -22.48
CA ALA A 239 17.53 11.06 -23.40
C ALA A 239 18.94 10.98 -22.78
N LEU A 240 19.37 12.05 -22.11
CA LEU A 240 20.66 12.11 -21.41
C LEU A 240 20.72 11.16 -20.21
N ALA A 241 19.63 10.99 -19.46
CA ALA A 241 19.53 10.02 -18.37
C ALA A 241 19.64 8.57 -18.86
N ARG A 242 19.03 8.22 -20.01
CA ARG A 242 19.22 6.90 -20.64
C ARG A 242 20.66 6.62 -21.04
N ARG A 243 21.42 7.68 -21.35
CA ARG A 243 22.86 7.64 -21.63
C ARG A 243 23.73 7.76 -20.37
N GLN A 244 23.12 7.77 -19.19
CA GLN A 244 23.78 7.90 -17.88
C GLN A 244 24.59 9.19 -17.72
N LEU A 245 24.28 10.24 -18.47
CA LEU A 245 24.96 11.54 -18.38
C LEU A 245 24.33 12.47 -17.33
N LEU A 246 23.07 12.22 -16.99
CA LEU A 246 22.33 12.92 -15.94
C LEU A 246 21.72 11.93 -14.95
N GLY A 247 21.73 12.30 -13.68
CA GLY A 247 20.88 11.66 -12.69
C GLY A 247 19.47 12.19 -12.83
N ILE A 248 18.48 11.30 -12.92
CA ILE A 248 17.08 11.67 -12.85
C ILE A 248 16.39 10.75 -11.86
N ARG A 249 15.66 11.35 -10.93
CA ARG A 249 14.86 10.64 -9.94
C ARG A 249 13.46 11.23 -9.92
N GLN A 250 12.49 10.45 -9.47
CA GLN A 250 11.20 11.03 -9.12
C GLN A 250 11.29 11.62 -7.71
N ALA A 251 10.76 12.81 -7.51
CA ALA A 251 10.61 13.39 -6.18
C ALA A 251 9.15 13.25 -5.72
N PRO A 252 8.93 12.99 -4.42
CA PRO A 252 7.57 13.01 -3.87
C PRO A 252 6.94 14.40 -4.01
N LEU A 253 5.60 14.45 -4.04
CA LEU A 253 4.87 15.71 -3.92
C LEU A 253 5.34 16.43 -2.65
N ALA A 254 5.68 17.72 -2.77
CA ALA A 254 6.10 18.53 -1.64
C ALA A 254 4.94 18.64 -0.64
N LEU A 255 5.03 17.92 0.48
CA LEU A 255 4.16 18.14 1.63
C LEU A 255 4.70 19.36 2.38
N THR A 256 3.85 20.33 2.63
CA THR A 256 4.21 21.53 3.38
C THR A 256 4.57 21.16 4.82
N ALA A 257 5.84 21.32 5.16
CA ALA A 257 6.32 21.12 6.53
C ALA A 257 5.72 22.21 7.44
N SER A 258 5.17 21.81 8.58
CA SER A 258 4.81 22.73 9.66
C SER A 258 6.04 22.92 10.54
N ASP A 259 6.38 24.16 10.84
CA ASP A 259 7.50 24.51 11.73
C ASP A 259 7.05 24.35 13.18
N ARG A 260 7.22 23.14 13.74
CA ARG A 260 6.83 22.84 15.13
C ARG A 260 8.04 22.34 15.92
N PRO A 261 8.49 23.05 16.96
CA PRO A 261 9.63 22.61 17.76
C PRO A 261 9.28 21.32 18.53
N PRO A 262 10.26 20.43 18.77
CA PRO A 262 10.06 19.21 19.56
C PRO A 262 9.54 19.53 20.96
N HIS A 263 8.63 18.70 21.46
CA HIS A 263 8.10 18.85 22.81
C HIS A 263 8.94 18.04 23.80
N ALA A 264 9.27 18.63 24.95
CA ALA A 264 9.90 17.88 26.04
C ALA A 264 8.91 16.83 26.56
N LEU A 265 9.38 15.59 26.72
CA LEU A 265 8.56 14.50 27.26
C LEU A 265 8.23 14.78 28.73
N ASN A 266 6.97 14.54 29.12
CA ASN A 266 6.59 14.55 30.53
C ASN A 266 7.11 13.26 31.24
N PRO A 267 7.04 13.18 32.58
CA PRO A 267 7.59 12.03 33.32
C PRO A 267 7.02 10.67 32.88
N HIS A 268 5.72 10.58 32.57
CA HIS A 268 5.10 9.33 32.11
C HIS A 268 5.57 8.94 30.70
N GLN A 269 5.67 9.92 29.79
CA GLN A 269 6.17 9.72 28.44
C GLN A 269 7.65 9.33 28.44
N LEU A 270 8.47 9.95 29.28
CA LEU A 270 9.88 9.65 29.43
C LEU A 270 10.07 8.22 29.96
N ALA A 271 9.36 7.82 31.01
CA ALA A 271 9.43 6.46 31.54
C ALA A 271 8.99 5.40 30.51
N ALA A 272 7.95 5.69 29.73
CA ALA A 272 7.53 4.81 28.63
C ALA A 272 8.60 4.73 27.53
N PHE A 273 9.17 5.87 27.13
CA PHE A 273 10.25 5.93 26.16
C PHE A 273 11.49 5.18 26.64
N ASP A 274 11.92 5.32 27.90
CA ASP A 274 13.10 4.65 28.44
C ASP A 274 12.99 3.12 28.39
N ARG A 275 11.80 2.57 28.62
CA ARG A 275 11.51 1.14 28.46
C ARG A 275 11.63 0.69 27.00
N ILE A 276 11.05 1.46 26.08
CA ILE A 276 11.15 1.19 24.63
C ILE A 276 12.61 1.29 24.18
N LYS A 277 13.32 2.32 24.63
CA LYS A 277 14.73 2.57 24.35
C LYS A 277 15.62 1.42 24.80
N ALA A 278 15.39 0.87 25.99
CA ALA A 278 16.13 -0.29 26.49
C ALA A 278 16.01 -1.51 25.55
N SER A 279 14.80 -1.80 25.06
CA SER A 279 14.56 -2.85 24.07
C SER A 279 15.24 -2.55 22.71
N LEU A 280 15.15 -1.30 22.25
CA LEU A 280 15.82 -0.87 21.02
C LEU A 280 17.34 -1.00 21.11
N ASP A 281 17.93 -0.63 22.24
CA ASP A 281 19.37 -0.76 22.54
C ASP A 281 19.81 -2.22 22.63
N ALA A 282 18.98 -3.10 23.22
CA ALA A 282 19.23 -4.54 23.27
C ALA A 282 19.11 -5.24 21.91
N GLN A 283 18.47 -4.60 20.92
CA GLN A 283 18.18 -5.17 19.59
C GLN A 283 17.43 -6.51 19.64
N THR A 284 16.57 -6.67 20.65
CA THR A 284 15.74 -7.85 20.84
C THR A 284 14.28 -7.54 20.49
N PHE A 285 13.53 -8.58 20.14
CA PHE A 285 12.08 -8.47 20.04
C PHE A 285 11.48 -8.29 21.44
N GLU A 286 10.75 -7.20 21.62
CA GLU A 286 9.87 -6.97 22.75
C GLU A 286 8.61 -6.27 22.25
N ALA A 287 7.48 -6.63 22.83
CA ALA A 287 6.18 -6.10 22.46
C ALA A 287 5.59 -5.29 23.60
N PHE A 288 5.24 -4.04 23.31
CA PHE A 288 4.69 -3.09 24.27
C PHE A 288 3.25 -2.72 23.90
N LEU A 289 2.38 -2.61 24.90
CA LEU A 289 1.12 -1.86 24.82
C LEU A 289 1.35 -0.47 25.42
N LEU A 290 1.32 0.57 24.60
CA LEU A 290 1.32 1.97 25.04
C LEU A 290 -0.13 2.45 25.22
N GLN A 291 -0.65 2.31 26.44
CA GLN A 291 -2.00 2.72 26.80
C GLN A 291 -2.00 4.17 27.28
N GLY A 292 -2.58 5.08 26.50
CA GLY A 292 -2.59 6.50 26.83
C GLY A 292 -3.88 7.19 26.44
N VAL A 293 -4.50 7.89 27.40
CA VAL A 293 -5.76 8.62 27.21
C VAL A 293 -5.67 9.60 26.03
N THR A 294 -6.80 9.99 25.43
CA THR A 294 -6.81 10.89 24.27
C THR A 294 -6.13 12.22 24.59
N GLY A 295 -5.07 12.56 23.85
CA GLY A 295 -4.26 13.74 24.11
C GLY A 295 -3.18 13.57 25.17
N SER A 296 -2.84 12.34 25.57
CA SER A 296 -1.67 12.00 26.41
C SER A 296 -0.31 12.15 25.72
N GLY A 297 -0.30 12.41 24.41
CA GLY A 297 0.94 12.63 23.65
C GLY A 297 1.67 11.36 23.22
N LYS A 298 0.96 10.25 22.98
CA LYS A 298 1.52 9.00 22.41
C LYS A 298 2.43 9.26 21.19
N THR A 299 2.01 10.18 20.32
CA THR A 299 2.75 10.57 19.12
C THR A 299 4.16 11.09 19.42
N GLU A 300 4.37 11.82 20.52
CA GLU A 300 5.72 12.33 20.87
C GLU A 300 6.64 11.19 21.31
N VAL A 301 6.10 10.18 22.01
CA VAL A 301 6.82 8.94 22.34
C VAL A 301 7.20 8.19 21.07
N TYR A 302 6.30 8.10 20.08
CA TYR A 302 6.62 7.50 18.78
C TYR A 302 7.73 8.24 18.05
N LEU A 303 7.64 9.56 17.93
CA LEU A 303 8.64 10.37 17.23
C LEU A 303 10.02 10.24 17.89
N THR A 304 10.07 10.26 19.23
CA THR A 304 11.31 10.09 19.99
C THR A 304 11.89 8.67 19.84
N ALA A 305 11.05 7.64 19.84
CA ALA A 305 11.47 6.25 19.57
C ALA A 305 12.01 6.07 18.15
N ILE A 306 11.41 6.74 17.16
CA ILE A 306 11.89 6.74 15.78
C ILE A 306 13.24 7.47 15.67
N ASP A 307 13.40 8.64 16.30
CA ASP A 307 14.70 9.31 16.34
C ASP A 307 15.78 8.38 16.89
N HIS A 308 15.51 7.72 18.02
CA HIS A 308 16.46 6.80 18.65
C HIS A 308 16.85 5.62 17.75
N VAL A 309 15.89 4.91 17.16
CA VAL A 309 16.21 3.76 16.28
C VAL A 309 16.95 4.18 15.01
N LEU A 310 16.72 5.40 14.51
CA LEU A 310 17.46 5.96 13.39
C LEU A 310 18.93 6.26 13.77
N THR A 311 19.21 6.67 15.01
CA THR A 311 20.61 6.86 15.46
C THR A 311 21.41 5.55 15.46
N GLN A 312 20.72 4.40 15.55
CA GLN A 312 21.30 3.07 15.45
C GLN A 312 21.45 2.57 14.00
N GLY A 313 21.10 3.39 12.99
CA GLY A 313 21.13 2.98 11.58
C GLY A 313 20.04 1.97 11.18
N ARG A 314 18.98 1.86 11.99
CA ARG A 314 17.84 0.95 11.79
C ARG A 314 16.61 1.73 11.35
N SER A 315 15.69 1.05 10.67
CA SER A 315 14.48 1.66 10.09
C SER A 315 13.26 1.50 11.00
N ALA A 316 12.30 2.43 10.89
CA ALA A 316 11.05 2.41 11.63
C ALA A 316 9.81 2.35 10.71
N LEU A 317 8.84 1.52 11.07
CA LEU A 317 7.54 1.43 10.39
C LEU A 317 6.44 1.85 11.36
N LEU A 318 5.65 2.86 11.00
CA LEU A 318 4.43 3.25 11.71
C LEU A 318 3.21 2.88 10.86
N LEU A 319 2.37 2.03 11.42
CA LEU A 319 1.03 1.77 10.92
C LEU A 319 0.04 2.71 11.60
N VAL A 320 -0.82 3.32 10.80
CA VAL A 320 -1.97 4.13 11.25
C VAL A 320 -3.25 3.63 10.60
N PRO A 321 -4.43 3.86 11.21
CA PRO A 321 -5.72 3.57 10.56
C PRO A 321 -5.86 4.31 9.22
N GLU A 322 -6.61 3.73 8.28
CA GLU A 322 -6.76 4.30 6.92
C GLU A 322 -7.24 5.76 6.92
N ILE A 323 -8.13 6.11 7.84
CA ILE A 323 -8.68 7.46 7.99
C ILE A 323 -7.77 8.41 8.78
N ALA A 324 -6.82 7.87 9.55
CA ALA A 324 -5.96 8.64 10.43
C ALA A 324 -4.74 9.22 9.71
N LEU A 325 -4.37 8.65 8.56
CA LEU A 325 -3.28 9.18 7.73
C LEU A 325 -3.71 10.44 6.97
N THR A 326 -3.91 11.51 7.72
CA THR A 326 -4.19 12.82 7.19
C THR A 326 -2.90 13.48 6.70
N PRO A 327 -2.98 14.45 5.77
CA PRO A 327 -1.83 15.28 5.39
C PRO A 327 -1.16 15.96 6.60
N ALA A 328 -1.92 16.24 7.67
CA ALA A 328 -1.38 16.79 8.91
C ALA A 328 -0.46 15.80 9.65
N VAL A 329 -0.90 14.54 9.80
CA VAL A 329 -0.05 13.49 10.39
C VAL A 329 1.18 13.26 9.51
N ALA A 330 0.99 13.10 8.20
CA ALA A 330 2.08 12.99 7.23
C ALA A 330 3.11 14.14 7.35
N GLY A 331 2.61 15.38 7.41
CA GLY A 331 3.42 16.58 7.53
C GLY A 331 4.26 16.61 8.81
N GLN A 332 3.74 16.11 9.95
CA GLN A 332 4.52 16.02 11.19
C GLN A 332 5.75 15.13 11.06
N PHE A 333 5.61 13.97 10.40
CA PHE A 333 6.74 13.07 10.16
C PHE A 333 7.72 13.66 9.16
N PHE A 334 7.23 14.32 8.10
CA PHE A 334 8.09 15.01 7.15
C PHE A 334 8.87 16.17 7.78
N THR A 335 8.25 16.98 8.63
CA THR A 335 8.95 18.02 9.40
C THR A 335 10.09 17.41 10.23
N ARG A 336 9.85 16.28 10.89
CA ARG A 336 10.83 15.70 11.82
C ARG A 336 11.95 14.95 11.11
N PHE A 337 11.65 14.18 10.06
CA PHE A 337 12.59 13.24 9.46
C PHE A 337 12.97 13.58 8.01
N GLY A 338 12.33 14.58 7.39
CA GLY A 338 12.60 15.06 6.05
C GLY A 338 12.42 13.99 4.98
N ASP A 339 13.37 13.94 4.04
CA ASP A 339 13.37 13.00 2.92
C ASP A 339 13.58 11.53 3.33
N ARG A 340 13.75 11.23 4.62
CA ARG A 340 13.81 9.84 5.11
C ARG A 340 12.42 9.20 5.22
N VAL A 341 11.34 9.97 5.07
CA VAL A 341 9.96 9.49 5.16
C VAL A 341 9.45 8.98 3.81
N ALA A 342 8.84 7.81 3.83
CA ALA A 342 7.96 7.32 2.77
C ALA A 342 6.55 7.10 3.31
N ILE A 343 5.55 7.45 2.50
CA ILE A 343 4.14 7.30 2.87
C ILE A 343 3.46 6.28 1.95
N LEU A 344 2.77 5.30 2.54
CA LEU A 344 2.03 4.29 1.79
C LEU A 344 0.55 4.29 2.18
N HIS A 345 -0.32 4.77 1.28
CA HIS A 345 -1.77 4.69 1.46
C HIS A 345 -2.53 4.60 0.13
N SER A 346 -3.83 4.33 0.24
CA SER A 346 -4.73 4.06 -0.88
C SER A 346 -5.02 5.27 -1.77
N ALA A 347 -4.88 6.50 -1.26
CA ALA A 347 -5.14 7.70 -2.06
C ALA A 347 -3.99 8.09 -2.99
N PHE A 348 -2.81 7.44 -2.88
CA PHE A 348 -1.74 7.61 -3.86
C PHE A 348 -2.01 6.83 -5.14
N SER A 349 -1.63 7.42 -6.27
CA SER A 349 -1.64 6.76 -7.58
C SER A 349 -0.70 5.54 -7.61
N ASP A 350 -0.92 4.65 -8.58
CA ASP A 350 -0.04 3.50 -8.81
C ASP A 350 1.43 3.90 -9.02
N SER A 351 1.69 5.03 -9.69
CA SER A 351 3.06 5.55 -9.88
C SER A 351 3.68 6.02 -8.57
N GLU A 352 2.95 6.76 -7.75
CA GLU A 352 3.45 7.28 -6.47
C GLU A 352 3.73 6.13 -5.49
N ARG A 353 2.84 5.14 -5.41
CA ARG A 353 3.07 3.96 -4.57
C ARG A 353 4.30 3.16 -5.01
N ALA A 354 4.50 2.99 -6.32
CA ALA A 354 5.70 2.34 -6.86
C ALA A 354 6.98 3.10 -6.49
N GLU A 355 6.93 4.43 -6.51
CA GLU A 355 8.06 5.28 -6.14
C GLU A 355 8.43 5.12 -4.67
N GLN A 356 7.45 5.28 -3.78
CA GLN A 356 7.65 5.12 -2.34
C GLN A 356 8.18 3.73 -2.01
N TRP A 357 7.61 2.69 -2.64
CA TRP A 357 8.09 1.32 -2.48
C TRP A 357 9.56 1.15 -2.90
N ARG A 358 9.96 1.78 -4.01
CA ARG A 358 11.35 1.75 -4.49
C ARG A 358 12.29 2.44 -3.51
N ARG A 359 11.94 3.62 -3.03
CA ARG A 359 12.71 4.39 -2.03
C ARG A 359 12.95 3.56 -0.76
N ILE A 360 11.90 2.88 -0.28
CA ILE A 360 11.98 1.99 0.89
C ILE A 360 12.93 0.83 0.60
N ARG A 361 12.75 0.14 -0.54
CA ARG A 361 13.58 -1.01 -0.93
C ARG A 361 15.05 -0.64 -1.13
N GLN A 362 15.33 0.56 -1.64
CA GLN A 362 16.69 1.05 -1.82
C GLN A 362 17.34 1.48 -0.50
N GLY A 363 16.54 1.76 0.53
CA GLY A 363 16.99 2.26 1.83
C GLY A 363 17.11 3.79 1.88
N GLU A 364 16.57 4.49 0.87
CA GLU A 364 16.51 5.96 0.86
C GLU A 364 15.48 6.49 1.87
N ALA A 365 14.39 5.74 2.06
CA ALA A 365 13.41 6.00 3.11
C ALA A 365 13.57 4.99 4.25
N THR A 366 13.99 5.47 5.41
CA THR A 366 14.19 4.66 6.64
C THR A 366 13.04 4.81 7.64
N VAL A 367 12.11 5.74 7.40
CA VAL A 367 10.87 5.91 8.16
C VAL A 367 9.70 5.69 7.21
N VAL A 368 8.83 4.73 7.52
CA VAL A 368 7.63 4.47 6.72
C VAL A 368 6.40 4.75 7.54
N VAL A 369 5.51 5.61 7.04
CA VAL A 369 4.18 5.83 7.62
C VAL A 369 3.16 5.24 6.66
N ALA A 370 2.35 4.30 7.13
CA ALA A 370 1.48 3.57 6.23
C ALA A 370 0.17 3.12 6.86
N THR A 371 -0.79 2.78 6.00
CA THR A 371 -2.00 2.08 6.43
C THR A 371 -1.76 0.56 6.51
N ARG A 372 -2.81 -0.23 6.73
CA ARG A 372 -2.77 -1.71 6.89
C ARG A 372 -1.78 -2.43 5.95
N SER A 373 -1.82 -2.16 4.65
CA SER A 373 -0.98 -2.87 3.66
C SER A 373 0.50 -2.51 3.72
N GLY A 374 0.86 -1.39 4.36
CA GLY A 374 2.25 -1.00 4.57
C GLY A 374 3.02 -1.91 5.53
N VAL A 375 2.32 -2.82 6.22
CA VAL A 375 2.95 -3.89 7.00
C VAL A 375 3.86 -4.79 6.16
N PHE A 376 3.79 -4.71 4.82
CA PHE A 376 4.65 -5.44 3.88
C PHE A 376 5.79 -4.61 3.28
N ALA A 377 5.94 -3.33 3.66
CA ALA A 377 6.96 -2.43 3.13
C ALA A 377 8.39 -3.05 3.26
N PRO A 378 9.21 -3.11 2.20
CA PRO A 378 10.47 -3.88 2.16
C PRO A 378 11.62 -3.10 2.79
N MET A 379 11.50 -2.82 4.08
CA MET A 379 12.46 -2.00 4.81
C MET A 379 13.72 -2.76 5.17
N LYS A 380 14.88 -2.15 4.93
CA LYS A 380 16.17 -2.66 5.41
C LYS A 380 16.33 -2.40 6.90
N ASN A 381 16.93 -3.34 7.63
CA ASN A 381 17.26 -3.20 9.06
C ASN A 381 16.08 -2.73 9.92
N LEU A 382 14.89 -3.32 9.76
CA LEU A 382 13.70 -2.97 10.55
C LEU A 382 14.02 -3.12 12.04
N GLY A 383 13.97 -2.02 12.79
CA GLY A 383 14.27 -2.00 14.22
C GLY A 383 13.09 -1.65 15.12
N LEU A 384 12.14 -0.90 14.59
CA LEU A 384 10.95 -0.45 15.32
C LEU A 384 9.71 -0.61 14.44
N LEU A 385 8.67 -1.20 15.00
CA LEU A 385 7.34 -1.25 14.40
C LEU A 385 6.32 -0.66 15.37
N LEU A 386 5.60 0.36 14.93
CA LEU A 386 4.57 1.04 15.70
C LEU A 386 3.21 0.78 15.05
N VAL A 387 2.19 0.53 15.86
CA VAL A 387 0.79 0.42 15.41
C VAL A 387 -0.03 1.40 16.24
N ASP A 388 -0.43 2.51 15.63
CA ASP A 388 -1.29 3.50 16.29
C ASP A 388 -2.76 3.10 16.20
N GLU A 389 -3.52 3.48 17.22
CA GLU A 389 -4.92 3.06 17.42
C GLU A 389 -5.14 1.57 17.11
N GLU A 390 -4.36 0.70 17.76
CA GLU A 390 -4.28 -0.74 17.45
C GLU A 390 -5.62 -1.49 17.49
N HIS A 391 -6.61 -0.96 18.23
CA HIS A 391 -7.97 -1.50 18.31
C HIS A 391 -8.81 -1.27 17.03
N ASP A 392 -8.35 -0.42 16.12
CA ASP A 392 -9.13 0.00 14.96
C ASP A 392 -9.39 -1.17 13.98
N GLY A 393 -10.66 -1.40 13.68
CA GLY A 393 -11.09 -2.50 12.81
C GLY A 393 -10.61 -2.41 11.36
N SER A 394 -10.12 -1.25 10.90
CA SER A 394 -9.54 -1.08 9.56
C SER A 394 -8.27 -1.90 9.36
N TYR A 395 -7.59 -2.31 10.44
CA TYR A 395 -6.47 -3.24 10.34
C TYR A 395 -6.89 -4.64 9.89
N LYS A 396 -8.17 -5.01 9.94
CA LYS A 396 -8.66 -6.29 9.40
C LYS A 396 -8.95 -6.19 7.90
N GLN A 397 -8.19 -6.91 7.09
CA GLN A 397 -8.47 -7.10 5.67
C GLN A 397 -9.75 -7.95 5.49
N GLN A 398 -10.65 -7.50 4.62
CA GLN A 398 -11.94 -8.18 4.37
C GLN A 398 -11.86 -9.22 3.22
N GLU A 399 -10.97 -8.99 2.26
CA GLU A 399 -10.72 -9.90 1.13
C GLU A 399 -9.55 -10.84 1.43
N ALA A 400 -9.45 -11.98 0.74
CA ALA A 400 -8.31 -12.90 0.90
C ALA A 400 -6.97 -12.16 0.67
N PRO A 401 -5.94 -12.35 1.53
CA PRO A 401 -5.80 -13.37 2.58
C PRO A 401 -6.37 -13.01 3.97
N ARG A 402 -7.32 -12.06 4.09
CA ARG A 402 -8.07 -11.70 5.32
C ARG A 402 -7.21 -11.52 6.58
N TYR A 403 -5.96 -11.09 6.41
CA TYR A 403 -5.03 -10.90 7.52
C TYR A 403 -5.43 -9.73 8.42
N HIS A 404 -4.91 -9.70 9.64
CA HIS A 404 -5.03 -8.56 10.54
C HIS A 404 -3.68 -7.84 10.62
N GLY A 405 -3.64 -6.56 10.22
CA GLY A 405 -2.41 -5.76 10.14
C GLY A 405 -1.64 -5.69 11.45
N ARG A 406 -2.33 -5.50 12.58
CA ARG A 406 -1.74 -5.55 13.94
C ARG A 406 -1.02 -6.86 14.24
N ASP A 407 -1.66 -8.00 13.98
CA ASP A 407 -1.10 -9.32 14.32
C ASP A 407 0.10 -9.63 13.42
N VAL A 408 -0.03 -9.33 12.12
CA VAL A 408 1.07 -9.43 11.15
C VAL A 408 2.24 -8.53 11.56
N ALA A 409 1.97 -7.34 12.07
CA ALA A 409 2.99 -6.42 12.57
C ALA A 409 3.78 -7.01 13.75
N VAL A 410 3.10 -7.61 14.74
CA VAL A 410 3.78 -8.27 15.87
C VAL A 410 4.63 -9.45 15.41
N VAL A 411 4.09 -10.29 14.52
CA VAL A 411 4.84 -11.44 13.97
C VAL A 411 6.03 -10.99 13.14
N ARG A 412 5.85 -9.97 12.30
CA ARG A 412 6.92 -9.38 11.51
C ARG A 412 8.02 -8.81 12.39
N ALA A 413 7.66 -8.09 13.46
CA ALA A 413 8.64 -7.58 14.41
C ALA A 413 9.39 -8.71 15.11
N SER A 414 8.69 -9.78 15.50
CA SER A 414 9.28 -10.97 16.10
C SER A 414 10.28 -11.65 15.17
N GLN A 415 9.92 -11.86 13.90
CA GLN A 415 10.81 -12.44 12.88
C GLN A 415 12.03 -11.55 12.59
N ALA A 416 11.88 -10.22 12.71
CA ALA A 416 12.94 -9.26 12.46
C ALA A 416 13.82 -8.95 13.69
N GLY A 417 13.49 -9.48 14.87
CA GLY A 417 14.14 -9.05 16.13
C GLY A 417 13.92 -7.56 16.43
N ALA A 418 12.80 -6.99 15.97
CA ALA A 418 12.47 -5.58 16.12
C ALA A 418 11.58 -5.35 17.35
N THR A 419 11.66 -4.16 17.95
CA THR A 419 10.72 -3.75 18.99
C THR A 419 9.37 -3.41 18.36
N VAL A 420 8.26 -3.84 18.96
CA VAL A 420 6.91 -3.47 18.53
C VAL A 420 6.16 -2.70 19.62
N VAL A 421 5.50 -1.60 19.25
CA VAL A 421 4.66 -0.81 20.17
C VAL A 421 3.27 -0.69 19.58
N LEU A 422 2.28 -1.21 20.31
CA LEU A 422 0.87 -1.12 20.02
C LEU A 422 0.30 0.03 20.86
N GLY A 423 -0.12 1.11 20.23
CA GLY A 423 -0.60 2.28 20.95
C GLY A 423 -2.10 2.44 20.86
N SER A 424 -2.74 2.77 21.98
CA SER A 424 -4.15 3.12 21.98
C SER A 424 -4.60 3.84 23.25
N ALA A 425 -5.67 4.64 23.15
CA ALA A 425 -6.42 5.09 24.32
C ALA A 425 -7.40 4.02 24.85
N THR A 426 -7.90 3.18 23.96
CA THR A 426 -8.87 2.11 24.25
C THR A 426 -8.36 0.81 23.66
N PRO A 427 -7.38 0.16 24.31
CA PRO A 427 -6.76 -1.06 23.79
C PRO A 427 -7.79 -2.15 23.53
N SER A 428 -7.53 -2.97 22.52
CA SER A 428 -8.36 -4.12 22.20
C SER A 428 -8.28 -5.15 23.33
N LEU A 429 -9.34 -5.97 23.46
CA LEU A 429 -9.36 -7.04 24.45
C LEU A 429 -8.25 -8.07 24.20
N GLU A 430 -7.93 -8.36 22.94
CA GLU A 430 -6.85 -9.31 22.62
C GLU A 430 -5.49 -8.78 23.04
N THR A 431 -5.23 -7.48 22.83
CA THR A 431 -3.98 -6.84 23.22
C THR A 431 -3.85 -6.75 24.75
N ARG A 432 -4.93 -6.41 25.46
CA ARG A 432 -4.99 -6.47 26.94
C ARG A 432 -4.78 -7.88 27.46
N TYR A 433 -5.41 -8.88 26.86
CA TYR A 433 -5.22 -10.28 27.24
C TYR A 433 -3.77 -10.74 27.07
N ASN A 434 -3.07 -10.31 26.01
CA ASN A 434 -1.65 -10.61 25.83
C ASN A 434 -0.75 -9.92 26.88
N VAL A 435 -1.13 -8.74 27.38
CA VAL A 435 -0.47 -8.12 28.54
C VAL A 435 -0.70 -8.94 29.80
N GLU A 436 -1.94 -9.36 30.07
CA GLU A 436 -2.27 -10.22 31.22
C GLU A 436 -1.55 -11.57 31.20
N ARG A 437 -1.28 -12.10 30.00
CA ARG A 437 -0.47 -13.31 29.79
C ARG A 437 1.04 -13.05 29.76
N GLU A 438 1.48 -11.84 30.07
CA GLU A 438 2.88 -11.40 30.06
C GLU A 438 3.60 -11.52 28.71
N LYS A 439 2.85 -11.70 27.62
CA LYS A 439 3.40 -11.70 26.26
C LYS A 439 3.80 -10.29 25.83
N TYR A 440 3.03 -9.28 26.27
CA TYR A 440 3.29 -7.86 26.02
C TYR A 440 3.56 -7.13 27.35
N LYS A 441 4.38 -6.07 27.32
CA LYS A 441 4.60 -5.19 28.46
C LYS A 441 3.70 -3.97 28.39
N LEU A 442 3.07 -3.59 29.49
CA LEU A 442 2.20 -2.41 29.57
C LEU A 442 3.02 -1.14 29.87
N LEU A 443 2.76 -0.07 29.12
CA LEU A 443 3.27 1.28 29.34
C LEU A 443 2.07 2.23 29.41
N GLU A 444 1.93 3.00 30.49
CA GLU A 444 0.75 3.84 30.73
C GLU A 444 1.06 5.33 30.67
N LEU A 445 0.21 6.08 29.95
CA LEU A 445 0.20 7.54 29.92
C LEU A 445 -1.16 8.03 30.45
N PRO A 446 -1.32 8.14 31.79
CA PRO A 446 -2.62 8.39 32.42
C PRO A 446 -3.14 9.81 32.23
N GLU A 447 -2.25 10.77 31.97
CA GLU A 447 -2.59 12.19 31.94
C GLU A 447 -2.57 12.78 30.53
N ARG A 448 -3.46 13.75 30.26
CA ARG A 448 -3.41 14.55 29.03
C ARG A 448 -2.24 15.55 29.12
N VAL A 449 -1.63 15.85 27.97
CA VAL A 449 -0.58 16.86 27.87
C VAL A 449 -1.06 18.19 28.45
N ALA A 450 -0.20 18.83 29.24
CA ALA A 450 -0.47 20.09 29.94
C ALA A 450 -1.69 20.02 30.91
N HIS A 451 -1.95 18.85 31.50
CA HIS A 451 -3.02 18.62 32.49
C HIS A 451 -4.40 19.12 32.04
N ARG A 452 -4.70 19.03 30.74
CA ARG A 452 -6.03 19.40 30.21
C ARG A 452 -7.11 18.51 30.88
N PRO A 453 -8.25 19.07 31.29
CA PRO A 453 -9.29 18.30 31.95
C PRO A 453 -9.91 17.26 31.02
N MET A 454 -10.49 16.22 31.62
CA MET A 454 -11.34 15.24 30.93
C MET A 454 -12.70 15.87 30.59
N PRO A 455 -13.38 15.41 29.52
CA PRO A 455 -14.73 15.87 29.22
C PRO A 455 -15.70 15.50 30.36
N ILE A 456 -16.68 16.37 30.60
CA ILE A 456 -17.81 16.08 31.51
C ILE A 456 -18.70 15.04 30.83
N VAL A 457 -19.12 14.02 31.57
CA VAL A 457 -19.95 12.92 31.08
C VAL A 457 -21.19 12.79 31.97
N ASP A 458 -22.36 12.95 31.36
CA ASP A 458 -23.66 12.76 32.01
C ASP A 458 -24.34 11.50 31.44
N ILE A 459 -24.87 10.66 32.33
CA ILE A 459 -25.63 9.45 31.97
C ILE A 459 -27.12 9.74 32.17
N VAL A 460 -27.89 9.70 31.09
CA VAL A 460 -29.35 9.92 31.12
C VAL A 460 -30.08 8.59 31.09
N ASP A 461 -30.91 8.32 32.10
CA ASP A 461 -31.77 7.12 32.12
C ASP A 461 -33.03 7.32 31.26
N MET A 462 -33.03 6.73 30.08
CA MET A 462 -34.15 6.80 29.14
C MET A 462 -35.43 6.10 29.64
N ARG A 463 -35.35 5.27 30.70
CA ARG A 463 -36.55 4.69 31.34
C ARG A 463 -37.31 5.75 32.10
N GLN A 464 -36.61 6.57 32.88
CA GLN A 464 -37.21 7.68 33.61
C GLN A 464 -37.83 8.70 32.65
N GLU A 465 -37.11 9.03 31.57
CA GLU A 465 -37.62 9.92 30.53
C GLU A 465 -38.93 9.40 29.91
N PHE A 466 -39.03 8.08 29.68
CA PHE A 466 -40.26 7.45 29.21
C PHE A 466 -41.38 7.47 30.26
N LEU A 467 -41.08 7.21 31.53
CA LEU A 467 -42.07 7.20 32.61
C LEU A 467 -42.70 8.59 32.83
N GLU A 468 -41.91 9.65 32.70
CA GLU A 468 -42.33 11.04 32.84
C GLU A 468 -43.08 11.56 31.61
N THR A 469 -42.57 11.30 30.41
CA THR A 469 -43.15 11.87 29.18
C THR A 469 -44.25 11.00 28.56
N ARG A 470 -44.22 9.69 28.81
CA ARG A 470 -45.04 8.67 28.13
C ARG A 470 -44.89 8.66 26.60
N THR A 471 -43.81 9.25 26.08
CA THR A 471 -43.55 9.33 24.63
C THR A 471 -42.42 8.38 24.21
N GLN A 472 -42.54 7.78 23.02
CA GLN A 472 -41.51 6.88 22.49
C GLN A 472 -40.36 7.62 21.77
N ASN A 473 -39.96 8.79 22.26
CA ASN A 473 -38.88 9.56 21.64
C ASN A 473 -37.52 8.84 21.84
N PRO A 474 -36.69 8.69 20.78
CA PRO A 474 -35.32 8.19 20.94
C PRO A 474 -34.36 9.17 21.63
N PHE A 475 -34.72 10.46 21.75
CA PHE A 475 -33.90 11.49 22.38
C PHE A 475 -34.52 11.98 23.69
N SER A 476 -33.68 12.22 24.71
CA SER A 476 -34.11 12.84 25.97
C SER A 476 -34.29 14.34 25.81
N ARG A 477 -35.15 14.95 26.65
CA ARG A 477 -35.27 16.41 26.77
C ARG A 477 -33.92 17.08 27.02
N GLN A 478 -33.14 16.57 27.98
CA GLN A 478 -31.80 17.09 28.29
C GLN A 478 -30.87 17.13 27.07
N LEU A 479 -30.86 16.07 26.24
CA LEU A 479 -30.07 16.05 25.01
C LEU A 479 -30.58 17.08 23.98
N LEU A 480 -31.91 17.20 23.83
CA LEU A 480 -32.51 18.15 22.90
C LEU A 480 -32.23 19.60 23.29
N ASP A 481 -32.24 19.91 24.58
CA ASP A 481 -31.94 21.25 25.08
C ASP A 481 -30.46 21.58 24.90
N ALA A 482 -29.56 20.64 25.25
CA ALA A 482 -28.12 20.80 24.98
C ALA A 482 -27.81 20.98 23.48
N LEU A 483 -28.52 20.27 22.61
CA LEU A 483 -28.39 20.42 21.16
C LEU A 483 -28.84 21.82 20.69
N ARG A 484 -29.95 22.34 21.23
CA ARG A 484 -30.44 23.69 20.93
C ARG A 484 -29.45 24.75 21.37
N GLU A 485 -28.95 24.67 22.60
CA GLU A 485 -27.96 25.62 23.12
C GLU A 485 -26.70 25.68 22.23
N ARG A 486 -26.19 24.52 21.81
CA ARG A 486 -25.05 24.46 20.87
C ARG A 486 -25.37 25.09 19.52
N LEU A 487 -26.54 24.80 18.96
CA LEU A 487 -26.97 25.36 17.68
C LEU A 487 -27.17 26.87 17.75
N ASP A 488 -27.79 27.37 18.83
CA ASP A 488 -28.00 28.81 19.07
C ASP A 488 -26.66 29.54 19.26
N ALA A 489 -25.66 28.87 19.83
CA ALA A 489 -24.29 29.37 19.93
C ALA A 489 -23.48 29.26 18.62
N GLY A 490 -24.04 28.69 17.54
CA GLY A 490 -23.34 28.48 16.27
C GLY A 490 -22.28 27.38 16.33
N GLU A 491 -22.34 26.50 17.32
CA GLU A 491 -21.41 25.40 17.53
C GLU A 491 -21.89 24.10 16.87
N GLN A 492 -20.99 23.13 16.73
CA GLN A 492 -21.29 21.84 16.12
C GLN A 492 -21.53 20.77 17.18
N THR A 493 -22.47 19.85 16.91
CA THR A 493 -22.69 18.65 17.72
C THR A 493 -22.53 17.39 16.89
N MET A 494 -21.88 16.37 17.48
CA MET A 494 -21.77 15.03 16.91
C MET A 494 -22.72 14.07 17.64
N LEU A 495 -23.66 13.48 16.91
CA LEU A 495 -24.55 12.42 17.41
C LEU A 495 -24.10 11.07 16.86
N LEU A 496 -23.78 10.14 17.76
CA LEU A 496 -23.34 8.79 17.40
C LEU A 496 -24.50 7.80 17.50
N LEU A 497 -24.67 6.98 16.46
CA LEU A 497 -25.71 5.95 16.36
C LEU A 497 -25.08 4.62 15.96
N ASN A 498 -25.71 3.52 16.35
CA ASN A 498 -25.29 2.19 15.93
C ASN A 498 -25.35 2.02 14.40
N ARG A 499 -24.45 1.18 13.85
CA ARG A 499 -24.53 0.80 12.43
C ARG A 499 -25.87 0.12 12.14
N ARG A 500 -26.41 0.32 10.93
CA ARG A 500 -27.67 -0.33 10.52
C ARG A 500 -27.55 -1.84 10.68
N GLY A 501 -28.53 -2.44 11.37
CA GLY A 501 -28.59 -3.89 11.62
C GLY A 501 -27.80 -4.38 12.85
N PHE A 502 -27.14 -3.50 13.62
CA PHE A 502 -26.28 -3.90 14.74
C PHE A 502 -27.02 -4.10 16.09
N SER A 503 -28.16 -3.42 16.28
CA SER A 503 -28.98 -3.53 17.50
C SER A 503 -30.39 -3.92 17.12
N SER A 504 -30.71 -5.20 17.30
CA SER A 504 -31.99 -5.80 16.90
C SER A 504 -32.74 -6.42 18.08
N PHE A 505 -32.27 -6.26 19.31
CA PHE A 505 -32.93 -6.78 20.51
C PHE A 505 -34.11 -5.91 20.93
N VAL A 506 -35.08 -6.51 21.61
CA VAL A 506 -36.26 -5.84 22.15
C VAL A 506 -36.10 -5.65 23.65
N THR A 507 -36.38 -4.44 24.12
CA THR A 507 -36.31 -4.06 25.54
C THR A 507 -37.57 -3.33 25.94
N CYS A 508 -38.10 -3.63 27.13
CA CYS A 508 -39.18 -2.88 27.74
C CYS A 508 -38.69 -1.48 28.16
N ARG A 509 -39.33 -0.42 27.66
CA ARG A 509 -38.93 0.96 28.00
C ARG A 509 -39.28 1.39 29.43
N SER A 510 -40.18 0.67 30.10
CA SER A 510 -40.57 0.97 31.49
C SER A 510 -39.58 0.38 32.51
N CYS A 511 -39.24 -0.90 32.38
CA CYS A 511 -38.38 -1.59 33.36
C CYS A 511 -36.96 -1.87 32.86
N GLY A 512 -36.72 -1.85 31.54
CA GLY A 512 -35.43 -2.19 30.95
C GLY A 512 -35.21 -3.69 30.69
N GLU A 513 -36.22 -4.52 30.95
CA GLU A 513 -36.13 -5.97 30.75
C GLU A 513 -36.00 -6.32 29.27
N ARG A 514 -35.10 -7.27 28.97
CA ARG A 514 -34.78 -7.74 27.61
C ARG A 514 -35.34 -9.15 27.44
N VAL A 515 -35.76 -9.49 26.22
CA VAL A 515 -36.19 -10.87 25.94
C VAL A 515 -34.97 -11.73 25.67
N GLU A 516 -34.72 -12.71 26.54
CA GLU A 516 -33.57 -13.61 26.46
C GLU A 516 -33.95 -14.97 25.85
N CYS A 517 -32.97 -15.62 25.23
CA CYS A 517 -33.09 -16.97 24.73
C CYS A 517 -33.11 -17.95 25.91
N PRO A 518 -34.13 -18.84 26.00
CA PRO A 518 -34.23 -19.79 27.10
C PRO A 518 -33.11 -20.85 27.10
N ASN A 519 -32.31 -20.94 26.03
CA ASN A 519 -31.30 -21.99 25.85
C ASN A 519 -29.84 -21.51 25.99
N CYS A 520 -29.55 -20.22 25.82
CA CYS A 520 -28.15 -19.74 25.79
C CYS A 520 -27.93 -18.34 26.38
N ALA A 521 -28.88 -17.78 27.14
CA ALA A 521 -28.75 -16.51 27.87
C ALA A 521 -28.37 -15.27 27.02
N VAL A 522 -28.48 -15.36 25.68
CA VAL A 522 -28.33 -14.22 24.76
C VAL A 522 -29.68 -13.55 24.51
N THR A 523 -29.69 -12.26 24.19
CA THR A 523 -30.93 -11.55 23.84
C THR A 523 -31.47 -11.99 22.48
N LEU A 524 -32.78 -12.24 22.39
CA LEU A 524 -33.45 -12.53 21.11
C LEU A 524 -33.42 -11.31 20.18
N THR A 525 -33.26 -11.58 18.89
CA THR A 525 -33.26 -10.61 17.80
C THR A 525 -34.64 -10.51 17.16
N TYR A 526 -35.15 -9.30 17.01
CA TYR A 526 -36.42 -9.03 16.35
C TYR A 526 -36.26 -8.92 14.83
N HIS A 527 -36.81 -9.91 14.13
CA HIS A 527 -36.90 -9.95 12.69
C HIS A 527 -38.18 -9.25 12.22
N LYS A 528 -38.07 -7.96 11.89
CA LYS A 528 -39.23 -7.10 11.50
C LYS A 528 -40.05 -7.67 10.33
N ARG A 529 -39.41 -8.31 9.36
CA ARG A 529 -40.08 -8.90 8.18
C ARG A 529 -41.03 -10.03 8.58
N ASP A 530 -40.56 -10.89 9.47
CA ASP A 530 -41.27 -12.11 9.87
C ASP A 530 -42.09 -11.90 11.15
N ARG A 531 -41.94 -10.74 11.80
CA ARG A 531 -42.54 -10.36 13.09
C ARG A 531 -42.28 -11.41 14.19
N ARG A 532 -41.04 -11.91 14.23
CA ARG A 532 -40.60 -12.94 15.19
C ARG A 532 -39.35 -12.51 15.95
N LEU A 533 -39.22 -13.00 17.17
CA LEU A 533 -38.02 -12.94 17.99
C LEU A 533 -37.28 -14.27 17.82
N LEU A 534 -36.02 -14.24 17.38
CA LEU A 534 -35.16 -15.40 17.16
C LEU A 534 -33.88 -15.34 17.98
#